data_AF-A0A843AAT2-F1
#
_entry.id   AF-A0A843AAT2-F1
#
_cell.length_a   1.000
_cell.length_b   1.000
_cell.length_c   1.000
_cell.angle_alpha   90.00
_cell.angle_beta   90.00
_cell.angle_gamma   90.00
#
_symmetry.space_group_name_H-M   'P 1'
#
loop_
_entity.id
_entity.type
_entity.pdbx_description
1 polymer ?
#
loop_
_entity_poly.entity_id
_entity_poly.type
_entity_poly.pdbx_seq_one_letter_code
_entity_poly.pdbx_strand_id
1 'polypeptide(L)'
;MFDRKYFFALACVFIMFGALVIASDSVSAAKYKKIDKGENKLIYKNSWKSYYNGKTVVTAYKMYVKYPNKRKYELYVNNKIYLTKVSKNKLKVTVVNHRTKNNPYGKYTDYVKTGLSAKSYYNKFYKKSFRNPGA
;
A
#
# COMPACT_ATOMS: atom_id res chain seq x y z
N MET A 1 -44.69 -18.74 -54.25
CA MET A 1 -45.54 -18.72 -53.03
C MET A 1 -44.80 -19.47 -51.94
N PHE A 2 -44.32 -18.77 -50.91
CA PHE A 2 -43.76 -19.45 -49.74
C PHE A 2 -44.92 -20.18 -49.04
N ASP A 3 -44.84 -21.50 -48.96
CA ASP A 3 -45.89 -22.33 -48.40
C ASP A 3 -46.06 -22.00 -46.91
N ARG A 4 -47.25 -21.52 -46.52
CA ARG A 4 -47.55 -20.97 -45.18
C ARG A 4 -47.18 -21.92 -44.04
N LYS A 5 -47.12 -23.23 -44.32
CA LYS A 5 -46.71 -24.26 -43.36
C LYS A 5 -45.26 -24.13 -42.88
N TYR A 6 -44.35 -23.66 -43.73
CA TYR A 6 -42.93 -23.51 -43.35
C TYR A 6 -42.61 -22.13 -42.78
N PHE A 7 -43.47 -21.13 -43.00
CA PHE A 7 -43.28 -19.78 -42.48
C PHE A 7 -43.26 -19.76 -40.95
N PHE A 8 -44.16 -20.52 -40.31
CA PHE A 8 -44.24 -20.60 -38.85
C PHE A 8 -43.01 -21.30 -38.26
N ALA A 9 -42.54 -22.38 -38.89
CA ALA A 9 -41.32 -23.08 -38.48
C ALA A 9 -40.08 -22.19 -38.61
N LEU A 10 -39.98 -21.42 -39.71
CA LEU A 10 -38.89 -20.47 -39.92
C LEU A 10 -38.91 -19.38 -38.85
N ALA A 11 -40.09 -18.81 -38.57
CA ALA A 11 -40.26 -17.78 -37.54
C ALA A 11 -39.85 -18.30 -36.14
N CYS A 12 -40.24 -19.52 -35.78
CA CYS A 12 -39.84 -20.13 -34.51
C CYS A 12 -38.32 -20.32 -34.40
N VAL A 13 -37.65 -20.74 -35.48
CA VAL A 13 -36.18 -20.88 -35.50
C VAL A 13 -35.49 -19.53 -35.36
N PHE A 14 -35.98 -18.49 -36.05
CA PHE A 14 -35.44 -17.13 -35.91
C PHE A 14 -35.64 -16.56 -34.51
N ILE A 15 -36.79 -16.84 -33.86
CA ILE A 15 -37.04 -16.43 -32.47
C ILE A 15 -36.10 -17.18 -31.51
N MET A 16 -35.87 -18.48 -31.71
CA MET A 16 -34.91 -19.24 -30.89
C MET A 16 -33.47 -18.76 -31.07
N PHE A 17 -33.05 -18.44 -32.29
CA PHE A 17 -31.73 -17.84 -32.55
C PHE A 17 -31.61 -16.44 -31.93
N GLY A 18 -32.66 -15.61 -32.02
CA GLY A 18 -32.71 -14.31 -31.36
C GLY A 18 -32.59 -14.42 -29.82
N ALA A 19 -33.27 -15.39 -29.22
CA ALA A 19 -33.18 -15.66 -27.78
C ALA A 19 -31.76 -16.11 -27.35
N LEU A 20 -31.08 -16.92 -28.17
CA LEU A 20 -29.69 -17.33 -27.95
C LEU A 20 -28.71 -16.16 -28.02
N VAL A 21 -28.88 -15.24 -28.97
CA VAL A 21 -28.04 -14.02 -29.09
C VAL A 21 -28.28 -13.07 -27.90
N ILE A 22 -29.54 -12.83 -27.51
CA ILE A 22 -29.86 -11.95 -26.38
C ILE A 22 -29.39 -12.54 -25.03
N ALA A 23 -29.44 -13.86 -24.86
CA ALA A 23 -28.90 -14.55 -23.68
C ALA A 23 -27.36 -14.48 -23.61
N SER A 24 -26.67 -14.48 -24.76
CA SER A 24 -25.22 -14.33 -24.81
C SER A 24 -24.75 -12.93 -24.39
N ASP A 25 -25.48 -11.88 -24.78
CA ASP A 25 -25.17 -10.51 -24.38
C ASP A 25 -25.51 -10.22 -22.91
N SER A 26 -26.60 -10.78 -22.39
CA SER A 26 -26.99 -10.55 -20.99
C SER A 26 -26.11 -11.31 -19.98
N VAL A 27 -25.57 -12.48 -20.31
CA VAL A 27 -24.59 -13.20 -19.46
C VAL A 27 -23.18 -12.61 -19.61
N SER A 28 -22.81 -12.10 -20.80
CA SER A 28 -21.53 -11.43 -21.03
C SER A 28 -21.45 -10.03 -20.39
N ALA A 29 -22.54 -9.25 -20.45
CA ALA A 29 -22.62 -7.92 -19.84
C ALA A 29 -22.80 -7.94 -18.32
N ALA A 30 -23.38 -9.00 -17.73
CA ALA A 30 -23.60 -9.10 -16.29
C ALA A 30 -22.32 -9.37 -15.47
N LYS A 31 -21.22 -9.83 -16.09
CA LYS A 31 -20.02 -10.24 -15.33
C LYS A 31 -19.04 -9.14 -14.97
N TYR A 32 -19.15 -7.93 -15.54
CA TYR A 32 -18.19 -6.87 -15.22
C TYR A 32 -18.84 -5.48 -15.16
N LYS A 33 -19.72 -5.28 -14.18
CA LYS A 33 -19.93 -3.92 -13.67
C LYS A 33 -18.64 -3.52 -12.95
N LYS A 34 -17.78 -2.75 -13.63
CA LYS A 34 -16.65 -2.08 -13.01
C LYS A 34 -17.23 -0.98 -12.11
N ILE A 35 -17.62 -1.37 -10.89
CA ILE A 35 -18.02 -0.45 -9.84
C ILE A 35 -16.80 0.42 -9.58
N ASP A 36 -16.93 1.71 -9.84
CA ASP A 36 -15.97 2.77 -9.58
C ASP A 36 -14.73 2.32 -8.80
N LYS A 37 -13.58 2.21 -9.47
CA LYS A 37 -12.30 2.32 -8.78
C LYS A 37 -12.11 3.81 -8.47
N GLY A 38 -12.96 4.34 -7.58
CA GLY A 38 -12.70 5.62 -6.94
C GLY A 38 -11.25 5.59 -6.49
N GLU A 39 -10.49 6.63 -6.82
CA GLU A 39 -9.05 6.67 -6.59
C GLU A 39 -8.77 6.21 -5.16
N ASN A 40 -8.26 4.98 -5.00
CA ASN A 40 -7.89 4.42 -3.70
C ASN A 40 -6.57 5.06 -3.25
N LYS A 41 -6.53 6.39 -3.20
CA LYS A 41 -5.40 7.15 -2.70
C LYS A 41 -5.42 7.01 -1.18
N LEU A 42 -4.63 6.06 -0.69
CA LEU A 42 -4.31 5.95 0.73
C LEU A 42 -3.72 7.28 1.18
N ILE A 43 -4.34 7.91 2.17
CA ILE A 43 -3.81 9.16 2.75
C ILE A 43 -2.89 8.78 3.90
N TYR A 44 -1.62 9.17 3.78
CA TYR A 44 -0.62 8.92 4.81
C TYR A 44 -0.46 10.15 5.70
N LYS A 45 -0.38 9.92 7.01
CA LYS A 45 0.02 10.92 8.00
C LYS A 45 1.12 10.32 8.87
N ASN A 46 2.16 11.07 9.14
CA ASN A 46 3.31 10.63 9.91
C ASN A 46 3.49 11.49 11.17
N SER A 47 4.07 10.89 12.19
CA SER A 47 4.58 11.58 13.37
C SER A 47 5.96 11.03 13.66
N TRP A 48 6.94 11.91 13.84
CA TRP A 48 8.29 11.51 14.17
C TRP A 48 8.90 12.42 15.23
N LYS A 49 9.78 11.86 16.06
CA LYS A 49 10.59 12.59 17.04
C LYS A 49 11.99 12.01 17.04
N SER A 50 13.00 12.87 17.11
CA SER A 50 14.40 12.45 17.13
C SER A 50 15.16 13.15 18.24
N TYR A 51 16.05 12.40 18.90
CA TYR A 51 16.88 12.85 20.01
C TYR A 51 18.34 12.51 19.73
N TYR A 52 19.27 13.37 20.14
CA TYR A 52 20.70 13.15 19.99
C TYR A 52 21.43 13.53 21.28
N ASN A 53 22.31 12.65 21.75
CA ASN A 53 23.07 12.85 23.00
C ASN A 53 24.59 12.92 22.80
N GLY A 54 25.08 13.23 21.59
CA GLY A 54 26.51 13.26 21.28
C GLY A 54 27.08 11.96 20.72
N LYS A 55 26.50 10.80 21.04
CA LYS A 55 26.95 9.48 20.54
C LYS A 55 25.89 8.72 19.76
N THR A 56 24.64 8.88 20.18
CA THR A 56 23.50 8.13 19.67
C THR A 56 22.41 9.06 19.18
N VAL A 57 21.86 8.77 18.00
CA VAL A 57 20.57 9.33 17.56
C VAL A 57 19.49 8.28 17.80
N VAL A 58 18.40 8.68 18.44
CA VAL A 58 17.20 7.85 18.60
C VAL A 58 16.06 8.53 17.89
N THR A 59 15.43 7.83 16.94
CA THR A 59 14.29 8.34 16.18
C THR A 59 13.09 7.42 16.36
N ALA A 60 11.98 7.96 16.82
CA ALA A 60 10.69 7.29 16.80
C ALA A 60 9.89 7.77 15.58
N TYR A 61 9.32 6.85 14.82
CA TYR A 61 8.55 7.11 13.61
C TYR A 61 7.23 6.32 13.65
N LYS A 62 6.11 7.04 13.51
CA LYS A 62 4.78 6.46 13.38
C LYS A 62 4.19 6.89 12.06
N MET A 63 3.69 5.92 11.29
CA MET A 63 2.94 6.17 10.06
C MET A 63 1.51 5.69 10.25
N TYR A 64 0.58 6.57 9.91
CA TYR A 64 -0.84 6.34 9.93
C TYR A 64 -1.37 6.35 8.50
N VAL A 65 -2.28 5.43 8.21
CA VAL A 65 -2.94 5.32 6.91
C VAL A 65 -4.43 5.55 7.09
N LYS A 66 -5.04 6.33 6.21
CA LYS A 66 -6.49 6.43 6.10
C LYS A 66 -6.93 5.69 4.84
N TYR A 67 -7.72 4.65 5.05
CA TYR A 67 -8.36 3.90 3.98
C TYR A 67 -9.58 4.69 3.47
N PRO A 68 -9.89 4.64 2.16
CA PRO A 68 -10.99 5.41 1.56
C PRO A 68 -12.34 5.23 2.27
N ASN A 69 -12.63 4.00 2.72
CA ASN A 69 -13.89 3.67 3.40
C ASN A 69 -13.85 3.85 4.93
N LYS A 70 -12.80 4.47 5.48
CA LYS A 70 -12.65 4.65 6.92
C LYS A 70 -12.57 6.13 7.29
N ARG A 71 -13.36 6.52 8.30
CA ARG A 71 -13.36 7.89 8.83
C ARG A 71 -12.08 8.21 9.61
N LYS A 72 -11.49 7.23 10.28
CA LYS A 72 -10.33 7.39 11.17
C LYS A 72 -9.04 6.86 10.51
N TYR A 73 -7.92 7.49 10.88
CA TYR A 73 -6.58 6.99 10.57
C TYR A 73 -6.25 5.77 11.42
N GLU A 74 -5.55 4.79 10.85
CA GLU A 74 -5.07 3.59 11.54
C GLU A 74 -3.54 3.59 11.58
N LEU A 75 -2.96 3.17 12.72
CA LEU A 75 -1.51 3.05 12.86
C LEU A 75 -1.00 1.89 12.01
N TYR A 76 -0.19 2.20 11.00
CA TYR A 76 0.34 1.25 10.03
C TYR A 76 1.77 0.78 10.41
N VAL A 77 2.63 1.75 10.75
CA VAL A 77 4.04 1.51 11.13
C VAL A 77 4.34 2.24 12.44
N ASN A 78 5.11 1.60 13.32
CA ASN A 78 5.58 2.18 14.57
C ASN A 78 7.00 1.69 14.87
N ASN A 79 7.98 2.46 14.44
CA ASN A 79 9.38 2.06 14.47
C ASN A 79 10.20 2.98 15.37
N LYS A 80 11.20 2.41 16.03
CA LYS A 80 12.22 3.13 16.77
C LYS A 80 13.60 2.75 16.24
N ILE A 81 14.35 3.73 15.77
CA ILE A 81 15.65 3.56 15.13
C ILE A 81 16.71 4.17 16.02
N TYR A 82 17.79 3.43 16.22
CA TYR A 82 18.95 3.82 17.02
C TYR A 82 20.17 3.82 16.11
N LEU A 83 20.85 4.96 16.03
CA LEU A 83 22.10 5.12 15.31
C LEU A 83 23.18 5.44 16.33
N THR A 84 24.10 4.50 16.57
CA THR A 84 25.14 4.64 17.59
C THR A 84 26.51 4.66 16.93
N LYS A 85 27.31 5.71 17.19
CA LYS A 85 28.70 5.75 16.74
C LYS A 85 29.52 4.75 17.57
N VAL A 86 30.09 3.74 16.90
CA VAL A 86 30.88 2.68 17.54
C VAL A 86 32.38 3.00 17.44
N SER A 87 32.82 3.48 16.29
CA SER A 87 34.21 3.92 16.07
C SER A 87 34.26 5.03 15.02
N LYS A 88 35.45 5.60 14.75
CA LYS A 88 35.66 6.65 13.74
C LYS A 88 35.00 6.29 12.39
N ASN A 89 35.05 5.01 11.99
CA ASN A 89 34.57 4.53 10.69
C ASN A 89 33.43 3.51 10.77
N LYS A 90 32.77 3.34 11.93
CA LYS A 90 31.70 2.34 12.11
C LYS A 90 30.50 2.90 12.88
N LEU A 91 29.31 2.68 12.34
CA LEU A 91 28.02 3.06 12.94
C LEU A 91 27.17 1.81 13.13
N LYS A 92 26.59 1.62 14.33
CA LYS A 92 25.58 0.59 14.59
C LYS A 92 24.20 1.17 14.34
N VAL A 93 23.40 0.49 13.53
CA VAL A 93 22.01 0.84 13.22
C VAL A 93 21.13 -0.24 13.81
N THR A 94 20.25 0.10 14.75
CA THR A 94 19.25 -0.83 15.28
C THR A 94 17.86 -0.32 14.97
N VAL A 95 17.03 -1.14 14.34
CA VAL A 95 15.62 -0.85 14.06
C VAL A 95 14.76 -1.76 14.93
N VAL A 96 13.84 -1.16 15.68
CA VAL A 96 12.84 -1.86 16.50
C VAL A 96 11.46 -1.52 15.96
N ASN A 97 10.75 -2.52 15.44
CA ASN A 97 9.38 -2.42 14.99
C ASN A 97 8.48 -2.83 16.17
N HIS A 98 7.61 -1.93 16.60
CA HIS A 98 6.60 -2.23 17.61
C HIS A 98 5.37 -2.84 16.95
N ARG A 99 4.83 -3.91 17.53
CA ARG A 99 3.67 -4.65 17.00
C ARG A 99 2.52 -3.67 16.69
N THR A 100 2.10 -3.66 15.43
CA THR A 100 0.86 -3.00 14.99
C THR A 100 -0.11 -4.07 14.49
N LYS A 101 -1.33 -3.66 14.11
CA LYS A 101 -2.29 -4.58 13.47
C LYS A 101 -1.74 -5.22 12.18
N ASN A 102 -0.86 -4.50 11.47
CA ASN A 102 -0.39 -4.87 10.15
C ASN A 102 1.09 -5.30 10.13
N ASN A 103 1.85 -5.08 11.20
CA ASN A 103 3.27 -5.43 11.28
C ASN A 103 3.59 -6.12 12.62
N PRO A 104 4.18 -7.33 12.62
CA PRO A 104 4.60 -7.99 13.85
C PRO A 104 5.78 -7.26 14.52
N TYR A 105 6.00 -7.55 15.81
CA TYR A 105 7.18 -7.04 16.50
C TYR A 105 8.45 -7.59 15.84
N GLY A 106 9.47 -6.75 15.69
CA GLY A 106 10.75 -7.17 15.12
C GLY A 106 11.88 -6.28 15.57
N LYS A 107 13.09 -6.84 15.67
CA LYS A 107 14.31 -6.09 15.96
C LYS A 107 15.41 -6.53 15.01
N TYR A 108 15.98 -5.57 14.29
CA TYR A 108 17.10 -5.79 13.40
C TYR A 108 18.27 -4.88 13.81
N THR A 109 19.49 -5.35 13.63
CA THR A 109 20.70 -4.58 13.91
C THR A 109 21.74 -4.83 12.84
N ASP A 110 22.33 -3.73 12.36
CA ASP A 110 23.35 -3.72 11.33
C ASP A 110 24.53 -2.82 11.71
N TYR A 111 25.65 -2.99 11.02
CA TYR A 111 26.86 -2.20 11.18
C TYR A 111 27.33 -1.62 9.84
N VAL A 112 27.23 -0.30 9.74
CA VAL A 112 27.59 0.44 8.52
C VAL A 112 29.01 0.99 8.65
N LYS A 113 29.86 0.75 7.66
CA LYS A 113 31.19 1.37 7.54
C LYS A 113 31.03 2.81 7.04
N THR A 114 31.23 3.80 7.90
CA THR A 114 31.08 5.22 7.57
C THR A 114 31.86 6.12 8.52
N GLY A 115 32.51 7.15 7.96
CA GLY A 115 33.15 8.24 8.71
C GLY A 115 32.15 9.19 9.36
N LEU A 116 30.88 9.18 8.94
CA LEU A 116 29.87 10.13 9.42
C LEU A 116 29.54 9.92 10.90
N SER A 117 29.26 11.02 11.62
CA SER A 117 28.65 10.96 12.95
C SER A 117 27.23 10.39 12.87
N ALA A 118 26.68 9.90 13.99
CA ALA A 118 25.30 9.43 14.03
C ALA A 118 24.29 10.51 13.58
N LYS A 119 24.53 11.77 13.99
CA LYS A 119 23.70 12.94 13.61
C LYS A 119 23.79 13.24 12.11
N SER A 120 25.00 13.25 11.55
CA SER A 120 25.20 13.51 10.12
C SER A 120 24.61 12.40 9.25
N TYR A 121 24.77 11.13 9.67
CA TYR A 121 24.17 9.99 8.99
C TYR A 121 22.63 10.06 9.01
N TYR A 122 22.03 10.37 10.17
CA TYR A 122 20.60 10.61 10.29
C TYR A 122 20.09 11.70 9.34
N ASN A 123 20.76 12.86 9.33
CA ASN A 123 20.36 13.99 8.50
C ASN A 123 20.40 13.66 7.00
N LYS A 124 21.42 12.90 6.57
CA LYS A 124 21.62 12.54 5.17
C LYS A 124 20.63 11.48 4.69
N PHE A 125 20.38 10.44 5.49
CA PHE A 125 19.67 9.25 5.00
C PHE A 125 18.25 9.08 5.54
N TYR A 126 17.94 9.63 6.71
CA TYR A 126 16.67 9.34 7.40
C TYR A 126 15.74 10.55 7.54
N LYS A 127 16.29 11.76 7.76
CA LYS A 127 15.49 12.97 8.04
C LYS A 127 14.47 13.29 6.94
N LYS A 128 14.84 13.14 5.67
CA LYS A 128 13.93 13.40 4.53
C LYS A 128 12.89 12.30 4.40
N SER A 129 13.30 11.03 4.47
CA SER A 129 12.42 9.87 4.33
C SER A 129 11.32 9.85 5.40
N PHE A 130 11.62 10.29 6.63
CA PHE A 130 10.59 10.41 7.67
C PHE A 130 9.62 11.56 7.47
N ARG A 131 9.98 12.58 6.68
CA ARG A 131 9.10 13.74 6.42
C ARG A 131 8.14 13.46 5.27
N ASN A 132 8.59 12.72 4.25
CA ASN A 132 7.80 12.46 3.06
C ASN A 132 7.90 10.99 2.64
N PRO A 133 7.14 10.08 3.29
CA PRO A 133 7.23 8.64 3.05
C PRO A 133 6.64 8.17 1.70
N GLY A 134 6.22 9.09 0.82
CA GLY A 134 5.65 8.79 -0.50
C GLY A 134 6.28 9.57 -1.66
N ALA A 135 7.46 10.15 -1.47
CA ALA A 135 8.22 10.88 -2.50
C ALA A 135 9.56 10.22 -2.81
#